data_AF-A0A9X1A890-F1
#
_entry.id   AF-A0A9X1A890-F1
#
_cell.length_a   1.000
_cell.length_b   1.000
_cell.length_c   1.000
_cell.angle_alpha   90.00
_cell.angle_beta   90.00
_cell.angle_gamma   90.00
#
_symmetry.space_group_name_H-M   'P 1'
#
loop_
_entity.id
_entity.type
_entity.pdbx_description
1 polymer ?
#
loop_
_entity_poly.entity_id
_entity_poly.type
_entity_poly.pdbx_seq_one_letter_code
_entity_poly.pdbx_strand_id
1 'polypeptide(L)'
;MQHFGDQLSRSVESPRLANNCIQLWRERVRIKLINPNTTASMTELMGEAARAVAARGTEVVLATSRSGAASIEGHYDEALSVLGTIDEILEGDAADAYVIGCFGDPGLLAAREITAAPIIGIAEAAMHAAAFVATSFSIVTTLERTRVISEQLVRNYGMQGHCRRVRATDVPVLELEKPGSSARAIILGECEEALRDDRSEAIVLGCAGMADLAKYLEERLGVPVIDGVAAAIKFAEAIVGMRLRTSKVGDLAYPLPKPYLGKLSGYAPAKLFPANERERTAYLAIRRS
;
A
#
# COMPACT_ATOMS: atom_id res chain seq x y z
N MET A 1 -62.57 -49.75 -2.65
CA MET A 1 -62.92 -49.53 -1.24
C MET A 1 -61.62 -49.51 -0.45
N GLN A 2 -61.34 -48.37 0.21
CA GLN A 2 -60.40 -48.14 1.33
C GLN A 2 -58.90 -48.48 1.11
N HIS A 3 -57.95 -47.54 1.06
CA HIS A 3 -57.38 -46.65 2.11
C HIS A 3 -56.57 -47.33 3.24
N PHE A 4 -55.26 -46.99 3.25
CA PHE A 4 -54.35 -46.69 4.36
C PHE A 4 -53.57 -47.76 5.15
N GLY A 5 -52.24 -47.53 5.20
CA GLY A 5 -51.33 -47.77 6.33
C GLY A 5 -50.56 -49.09 6.33
N ASP A 6 -49.30 -49.20 6.75
CA ASP A 6 -48.24 -48.22 6.97
C ASP A 6 -46.94 -49.03 7.19
N GLN A 7 -45.80 -48.39 6.92
CA GLN A 7 -44.48 -48.60 7.53
C GLN A 7 -43.51 -49.74 7.15
N LEU A 8 -42.27 -49.27 6.94
CA LEU A 8 -40.93 -49.88 7.13
C LEU A 8 -40.29 -50.58 5.94
N SER A 9 -39.84 -49.78 4.97
CA SER A 9 -38.62 -50.09 4.20
C SER A 9 -37.47 -49.22 4.68
N ARG A 10 -36.44 -49.86 5.25
CA ARG A 10 -35.13 -49.27 5.48
C ARG A 10 -34.40 -49.24 4.15
N SER A 11 -34.16 -48.05 3.60
CA SER A 11 -33.17 -47.85 2.54
C SER A 11 -32.00 -47.04 3.10
N VAL A 12 -30.81 -47.53 2.77
CA VAL A 12 -29.51 -47.05 3.22
C VAL A 12 -29.25 -45.68 2.58
N GLU A 13 -29.31 -44.60 3.36
CA GLU A 13 -28.84 -43.29 2.92
C GLU A 13 -27.30 -43.25 3.00
N SER A 14 -26.69 -43.18 1.82
CA SER A 14 -25.28 -42.80 1.63
C SER A 14 -25.06 -41.35 2.10
N PRO A 15 -24.06 -41.05 2.96
CA PRO A 15 -23.80 -39.68 3.38
C PRO A 15 -23.22 -38.86 2.21
N ARG A 16 -24.00 -37.88 1.73
CA ARG A 16 -23.51 -36.77 0.89
C ARG A 16 -22.57 -35.89 1.72
N LEU A 17 -21.30 -36.28 1.83
CA LEU A 17 -20.21 -35.52 2.48
C LEU A 17 -19.18 -35.00 1.48
N ALA A 18 -19.63 -34.57 0.30
CA ALA A 18 -18.80 -33.82 -0.63
C ALA A 18 -19.70 -32.85 -1.38
N ASN A 19 -19.77 -31.59 -0.92
CA ASN A 19 -20.10 -30.38 -1.69
C ASN A 19 -20.45 -29.22 -0.74
N ASN A 20 -19.47 -28.69 0.00
CA ASN A 20 -19.55 -27.31 0.53
C ASN A 20 -18.21 -26.71 1.01
N CYS A 21 -17.07 -27.13 0.42
CA CYS A 21 -15.76 -26.53 0.70
C CYS A 21 -15.26 -25.57 -0.40
N ILE A 22 -16.15 -25.06 -1.26
CA ILE A 22 -15.88 -23.82 -1.99
C ILE A 22 -16.42 -22.71 -1.09
N GLN A 23 -15.60 -22.31 -0.11
CA GLN A 23 -15.89 -21.14 0.72
C GLN A 23 -16.14 -19.94 -0.19
N LEU A 24 -17.35 -19.40 -0.05
CA LEU A 24 -17.90 -18.24 -0.72
C LEU A 24 -16.87 -17.11 -0.74
N TRP A 25 -16.47 -16.68 -1.94
CA TRP A 25 -15.70 -15.46 -2.13
C TRP A 25 -16.43 -14.29 -1.49
N ARG A 26 -15.70 -13.38 -0.82
CA ARG A 26 -16.24 -12.03 -0.60
C ARG A 26 -16.42 -11.41 -1.99
N GLU A 27 -17.65 -11.00 -2.31
CA GLU A 27 -17.96 -10.29 -3.55
C GLU A 27 -17.25 -8.93 -3.67
N ARG A 28 -16.63 -8.45 -2.58
CA ARG A 28 -15.92 -7.18 -2.52
C ARG A 28 -14.57 -7.29 -1.83
N VAL A 29 -13.57 -6.63 -2.41
CA VAL A 29 -12.22 -6.43 -1.85
C VAL A 29 -12.17 -5.05 -1.24
N ARG A 30 -11.74 -4.92 0.02
CA ARG A 30 -11.56 -3.63 0.69
C ARG A 30 -10.08 -3.30 0.79
N ILE A 31 -9.66 -2.17 0.22
CA ILE A 31 -8.29 -1.66 0.29
C ILE A 31 -8.31 -0.34 1.05
N LYS A 32 -7.58 -0.24 2.17
CA LYS A 32 -7.44 1.01 2.92
C LYS A 32 -6.21 1.78 2.44
N LEU A 33 -6.44 2.92 1.79
CA LEU A 33 -5.40 3.85 1.34
C LEU A 33 -5.17 4.89 2.44
N ILE A 34 -4.02 4.80 3.09
CA ILE A 34 -3.66 5.61 4.24
C ILE A 34 -2.72 6.72 3.77
N ASN A 35 -3.11 7.97 3.94
CA ASN A 35 -2.23 9.12 3.86
C ASN A 35 -1.50 9.29 5.21
N PRO A 36 -0.16 9.10 5.26
CA PRO A 36 0.60 9.27 6.51
C PRO A 36 0.71 10.72 6.98
N ASN A 37 0.44 11.71 6.11
CA ASN A 37 0.37 13.12 6.49
C ASN A 37 -1.06 13.54 6.90
N THR A 38 -1.20 14.75 7.44
CA THR A 38 -2.46 15.24 8.00
C THR A 38 -3.31 16.07 7.04
N THR A 39 -2.96 16.12 5.74
CA THR A 39 -3.66 16.94 4.74
C THR A 39 -4.74 16.13 4.01
N ALA A 40 -6.00 16.46 4.27
CA ALA A 40 -7.15 15.74 3.71
C ALA A 40 -7.32 15.91 2.19
N SER A 41 -6.95 17.06 1.62
CA SER A 41 -7.00 17.29 0.16
C SER A 41 -6.10 16.32 -0.59
N MET A 42 -4.88 16.08 -0.10
CA MET A 42 -3.97 15.08 -0.66
C MET A 42 -4.55 13.67 -0.59
N THR A 43 -5.26 13.34 0.51
CA THR A 43 -5.94 12.05 0.63
C THR A 43 -7.03 11.88 -0.44
N GLU A 44 -7.82 12.92 -0.70
CA GLU A 44 -8.84 12.87 -1.76
C GLU A 44 -8.24 12.79 -3.15
N LEU A 45 -7.17 13.52 -3.44
CA LEU A 45 -6.44 13.46 -4.71
C LEU A 45 -5.91 12.05 -4.98
N MET A 46 -5.28 11.42 -3.99
CA MET A 46 -4.89 10.01 -4.11
C MET A 46 -6.11 9.10 -4.26
N GLY A 47 -7.22 9.40 -3.57
CA GLY A 47 -8.46 8.66 -3.67
C GLY A 47 -9.09 8.70 -5.06
N GLU A 48 -9.02 9.82 -5.76
CA GLU A 48 -9.43 9.94 -7.16
C GLU A 48 -8.59 9.03 -8.07
N ALA A 49 -7.26 9.10 -7.95
CA ALA A 49 -6.34 8.24 -8.71
C ALA A 49 -6.59 6.75 -8.42
N ALA A 50 -6.76 6.38 -7.15
CA ALA A 50 -7.05 5.02 -6.73
C ALA A 50 -8.38 4.49 -7.29
N ARG A 51 -9.46 5.29 -7.19
CA ARG A 51 -10.79 4.92 -7.70
C ARG A 51 -10.82 4.79 -9.22
N ALA A 52 -10.00 5.57 -9.94
CA ALA A 52 -9.93 5.50 -11.40
C ALA A 52 -9.40 4.15 -11.93
N VAL A 53 -8.61 3.43 -11.13
CA VAL A 53 -7.99 2.14 -11.55
C VAL A 53 -8.51 0.92 -10.80
N ALA A 54 -9.27 1.13 -9.71
CA ALA A 54 -9.87 0.07 -8.92
C ALA A 54 -10.79 -0.82 -9.78
N ALA A 55 -10.64 -2.13 -9.65
CA ALA A 55 -11.47 -3.12 -10.31
C ALA A 55 -12.90 -3.09 -9.78
N ARG A 56 -13.84 -3.61 -10.58
CA ARG A 56 -15.21 -3.81 -10.13
C ARG A 56 -15.22 -4.75 -8.91
N GLY A 57 -15.85 -4.28 -7.83
CA GLY A 57 -15.89 -5.01 -6.56
C GLY A 57 -14.81 -4.57 -5.58
N THR A 58 -13.86 -3.72 -5.97
CA THR A 58 -12.91 -3.11 -5.05
C THR A 58 -13.48 -1.84 -4.43
N GLU A 59 -13.55 -1.81 -3.09
CA GLU A 59 -13.83 -0.63 -2.29
C GLU A 59 -12.51 -0.03 -1.81
N VAL A 60 -12.24 1.23 -2.20
CA VAL A 60 -11.11 2.00 -1.69
C VAL A 60 -11.57 2.84 -0.51
N VAL A 61 -11.05 2.54 0.68
CA VAL A 61 -11.33 3.28 1.91
C VAL A 61 -10.20 4.27 2.14
N LEU A 62 -10.52 5.56 2.18
CA LEU A 62 -9.54 6.62 2.42
C LEU A 62 -9.34 6.86 3.91
N ALA A 63 -8.10 7.09 4.32
CA ALA A 63 -7.75 7.47 5.67
C ALA A 63 -6.70 8.57 5.65
N THR A 64 -6.94 9.64 6.39
CA THR A 64 -5.96 10.70 6.63
C THR A 64 -5.43 10.55 8.04
N SER A 65 -4.11 10.56 8.23
CA SER A 65 -3.54 10.51 9.58
C SER A 65 -4.11 11.64 10.44
N ARG A 66 -4.49 11.31 11.68
CA ARG A 66 -5.02 12.26 12.67
C ARG A 66 -3.92 13.02 13.42
N SER A 67 -2.66 12.64 13.22
CA SER A 67 -1.51 13.27 13.88
C SER A 67 -0.26 13.23 12.99
N GLY A 68 0.67 14.16 13.19
CA GLY A 68 1.89 14.28 12.39
C GLY A 68 1.95 15.56 11.57
N ALA A 69 2.85 15.59 10.60
CA ALA A 69 3.08 16.76 9.75
C ALA A 69 2.04 16.89 8.63
N ALA A 70 1.82 18.11 8.15
CA ALA A 70 0.91 18.39 7.02
C ALA A 70 1.47 17.85 5.69
N SER A 71 2.79 17.88 5.52
CA SER A 71 3.55 17.21 4.47
C SER A 71 4.74 16.49 5.10
N ILE A 72 5.24 15.45 4.43
CA ILE A 72 6.40 14.68 4.89
C ILE A 72 7.58 15.07 4.00
N GLU A 73 8.52 15.82 4.56
CA GLU A 73 9.59 16.47 3.79
C GLU A 73 10.99 16.14 4.32
N GLY A 74 11.10 15.07 5.11
CA GLY A 74 12.38 14.52 5.55
C GLY A 74 12.25 13.43 6.60
N HIS A 75 13.40 12.94 7.07
CA HIS A 75 13.48 11.80 7.98
C HIS A 75 12.72 11.99 9.31
N TYR A 76 12.70 13.21 9.85
CA TYR A 76 11.97 13.50 11.08
C TYR A 76 10.46 13.34 10.88
N ASP A 77 9.92 13.88 9.78
CA ASP A 77 8.50 13.78 9.46
C ASP A 77 8.11 12.33 9.16
N GLU A 78 8.96 11.59 8.42
CA GLU A 78 8.75 10.16 8.17
C GLU A 78 8.63 9.39 9.48
N ALA A 79 9.58 9.57 10.40
CA ALA A 79 9.58 8.88 11.69
C ALA A 79 8.31 9.17 12.50
N LEU A 80 7.84 10.41 12.51
CA LEU A 80 6.61 10.79 13.22
C LEU A 80 5.33 10.30 12.53
N SER A 81 5.33 10.18 11.21
CA SER A 81 4.16 9.72 10.42
C SER A 81 3.84 8.23 10.62
N VAL A 82 4.82 7.43 11.05
CA VAL A 82 4.65 5.97 11.23
C VAL A 82 3.55 5.66 12.24
N LEU A 83 3.47 6.40 13.35
CA LEU A 83 2.46 6.14 14.38
C LEU A 83 1.04 6.38 13.86
N GLY A 84 0.81 7.44 13.10
CA GLY A 84 -0.49 7.71 12.48
C GLY A 84 -0.89 6.62 11.48
N THR A 85 0.08 6.10 10.72
CA THR A 85 -0.16 4.96 9.82
C THR A 85 -0.51 3.69 10.59
N ILE A 86 0.18 3.42 11.70
CA ILE A 86 -0.11 2.28 12.59
C ILE A 86 -1.51 2.40 13.19
N ASP A 87 -1.89 3.59 13.68
CA ASP A 87 -3.24 3.85 14.21
C ASP A 87 -4.29 3.52 13.16
N GLU A 88 -4.11 3.97 11.91
CA GLU A 88 -5.06 3.70 10.83
C GLU A 88 -5.12 2.22 10.41
N ILE A 89 -4.06 1.43 10.64
CA ILE A 89 -4.11 -0.02 10.36
C ILE A 89 -4.88 -0.75 11.46
N LEU A 90 -4.69 -0.34 12.72
CA LEU A 90 -5.24 -1.00 13.90
C LEU A 90 -6.69 -0.58 14.18
N GLU A 91 -7.07 0.63 13.79
CA GLU A 91 -8.40 1.19 14.04
C GLU A 91 -9.34 1.03 12.84
N GLY A 92 -10.63 0.87 13.16
CA GLY A 92 -11.70 0.76 12.18
C GLY A 92 -11.94 -0.68 11.69
N ASP A 93 -12.68 -0.79 10.59
CA ASP A 93 -12.97 -2.08 9.99
C ASP A 93 -11.72 -2.67 9.33
N ALA A 94 -11.51 -3.98 9.53
CA ALA A 94 -10.44 -4.71 8.86
C ALA A 94 -10.54 -4.58 7.33
N ALA A 95 -9.41 -4.26 6.69
CA ALA A 95 -9.26 -4.24 5.24
C ALA A 95 -8.59 -5.54 4.75
N ASP A 96 -8.81 -5.88 3.48
CA ASP A 96 -8.16 -7.04 2.85
C ASP A 96 -6.71 -6.71 2.45
N ALA A 97 -6.39 -5.43 2.22
CA ALA A 97 -5.04 -4.90 2.04
C ALA A 97 -4.94 -3.41 2.44
N TYR A 98 -3.72 -2.93 2.64
CA TYR A 98 -3.41 -1.55 3.00
C TYR A 98 -2.40 -0.95 2.02
N VAL A 99 -2.54 0.34 1.74
CA VAL A 99 -1.60 1.11 0.91
C VAL A 99 -1.09 2.30 1.72
N ILE A 100 0.23 2.50 1.73
CA ILE A 100 0.88 3.66 2.34
C ILE A 100 1.06 4.74 1.27
N GLY A 101 0.22 5.78 1.31
CA GLY A 101 0.16 6.88 0.36
C GLY A 101 1.23 7.97 0.57
N CYS A 102 2.50 7.60 0.69
CA CYS A 102 3.61 8.55 0.77
C CYS A 102 4.84 7.99 0.06
N PHE A 103 5.47 8.78 -0.80
CA PHE A 103 6.66 8.36 -1.54
C PHE A 103 7.90 8.47 -0.63
N GLY A 104 8.22 7.36 0.01
CA GLY A 104 9.03 7.29 1.23
C GLY A 104 8.71 5.98 1.97
N ASP A 105 7.48 5.47 1.75
CA ASP A 105 6.94 4.25 2.34
C ASP A 105 7.20 4.17 3.86
N PRO A 106 6.89 5.26 4.62
CA PRO A 106 7.30 5.37 6.01
C PRO A 106 6.72 4.24 6.84
N GLY A 107 7.60 3.48 7.50
CA GLY A 107 7.20 2.39 8.38
C GLY A 107 6.65 1.15 7.67
N LEU A 108 6.84 0.98 6.36
CA LEU A 108 6.31 -0.17 5.60
C LEU A 108 6.56 -1.53 6.27
N LEU A 109 7.79 -1.79 6.73
CA LEU A 109 8.12 -3.05 7.40
C LEU A 109 7.45 -3.17 8.78
N ALA A 110 7.42 -2.09 9.57
CA ALA A 110 6.72 -2.09 10.85
C ALA A 110 5.20 -2.30 10.70
N ALA A 111 4.61 -1.71 9.67
CA ALA A 111 3.23 -1.93 9.29
C ALA A 111 2.99 -3.41 8.90
N ARG A 112 3.91 -3.99 8.12
CA ARG A 112 3.88 -5.41 7.74
C ARG A 112 3.98 -6.33 8.95
N GLU A 113 4.68 -5.97 10.03
CA GLU A 113 4.72 -6.76 11.27
C GLU A 113 3.36 -6.82 11.98
N ILE A 114 2.57 -5.75 11.98
CA ILE A 114 1.36 -5.67 12.82
C ILE A 114 0.10 -6.28 12.21
N THR A 115 0.10 -6.70 10.94
CA THR A 115 -1.04 -7.38 10.31
C THR A 115 -0.58 -8.39 9.26
N ALA A 116 -1.35 -9.48 9.07
CA ALA A 116 -1.12 -10.43 7.98
C ALA A 116 -1.68 -9.97 6.63
N ALA A 117 -2.51 -8.92 6.60
CA ALA A 117 -2.94 -8.32 5.35
C ALA A 117 -1.73 -7.77 4.57
N PRO A 118 -1.73 -7.84 3.23
CA PRO A 118 -0.71 -7.19 2.42
C PRO A 118 -0.67 -5.68 2.67
N ILE A 119 0.54 -5.14 2.76
CA ILE A 119 0.79 -3.71 2.83
C ILE A 119 1.75 -3.33 1.71
N ILE A 120 1.32 -2.38 0.89
CA ILE A 120 2.04 -1.93 -0.30
C ILE A 120 2.40 -0.44 -0.14
N GLY A 121 3.68 -0.12 -0.28
CA GLY A 121 4.14 1.26 -0.38
C GLY A 121 3.97 1.79 -1.80
N ILE A 122 3.60 3.06 -1.97
CA ILE A 122 3.44 3.61 -3.33
C ILE A 122 4.79 3.76 -4.05
N ALA A 123 5.90 3.98 -3.32
CA ALA A 123 7.21 4.05 -3.96
C ALA A 123 7.65 2.65 -4.40
N GLU A 124 7.53 1.64 -3.52
CA GLU A 124 7.75 0.23 -3.84
C GLU A 124 6.93 -0.18 -5.08
N ALA A 125 5.63 0.12 -5.10
CA ALA A 125 4.76 -0.22 -6.21
C ALA A 125 5.14 0.47 -7.52
N ALA A 126 5.42 1.78 -7.49
CA ALA A 126 5.76 2.53 -8.69
C ALA A 126 7.04 2.00 -9.35
N MET A 127 8.07 1.72 -8.55
CA MET A 127 9.34 1.20 -9.08
C MET A 127 9.19 -0.19 -9.69
N HIS A 128 8.42 -1.08 -9.06
CA HIS A 128 8.16 -2.41 -9.61
C HIS A 128 7.31 -2.35 -10.88
N ALA A 129 6.31 -1.45 -10.95
CA ALA A 129 5.53 -1.23 -12.16
C ALA A 129 6.40 -0.69 -13.32
N ALA A 130 7.28 0.28 -13.04
CA ALA A 130 8.22 0.82 -14.02
C ALA A 130 9.16 -0.26 -14.59
N ALA A 131 9.67 -1.16 -13.73
CA ALA A 131 10.54 -2.26 -14.14
C ALA A 131 9.85 -3.29 -15.06
N PHE A 132 8.51 -3.35 -15.11
CA PHE A 132 7.80 -4.21 -16.06
C PHE A 132 7.69 -3.61 -17.47
N VAL A 133 7.70 -2.29 -17.59
CA VAL A 133 7.37 -1.59 -18.85
C VAL A 133 8.57 -0.89 -19.49
N ALA A 134 9.68 -0.76 -18.77
CA ALA A 134 10.89 -0.10 -19.24
C ALA A 134 12.14 -0.80 -18.69
N THR A 135 13.23 -0.83 -19.46
CA THR A 135 14.50 -1.36 -18.96
C THR A 135 15.11 -0.44 -17.91
N SER A 136 14.76 0.85 -17.94
CA SER A 136 15.20 1.81 -16.96
C SER A 136 14.26 3.00 -16.79
N PHE A 137 14.27 3.59 -15.61
CA PHE A 137 13.43 4.74 -15.25
C PHE A 137 14.21 5.78 -14.43
N SER A 138 13.72 7.01 -14.40
CA SER A 138 14.13 8.02 -13.40
C SER A 138 12.98 8.32 -12.45
N ILE A 139 13.31 8.64 -11.20
CA ILE A 139 12.34 9.14 -10.22
C ILE A 139 12.41 10.66 -10.23
N VAL A 140 11.28 11.35 -10.34
CA VAL A 140 11.18 12.81 -10.21
C VAL A 140 10.37 13.14 -8.95
N THR A 141 11.04 13.64 -7.91
CA THR A 141 10.45 14.00 -6.61
C THR A 141 10.33 15.52 -6.42
N THR A 142 9.68 15.93 -5.32
CA THR A 142 9.42 17.33 -4.97
C THR A 142 10.69 18.08 -4.54
N LEU A 143 11.30 17.68 -3.43
CA LEU A 143 12.33 18.46 -2.74
C LEU A 143 13.70 17.76 -2.78
N GLU A 144 14.80 18.49 -2.96
CA GLU A 144 16.15 17.92 -2.98
C GLU A 144 16.48 17.18 -1.67
N ARG A 145 15.99 17.69 -0.54
CA ARG A 145 16.17 17.05 0.77
C ARG A 145 15.49 15.69 0.91
N THR A 146 14.48 15.36 0.10
CA THR A 146 13.84 14.02 0.09
C THR A 146 14.47 13.10 -0.96
N ARG A 147 15.34 13.60 -1.84
CA ARG A 147 16.06 12.79 -2.85
C ARG A 147 16.81 11.62 -2.22
N VAL A 148 17.48 11.85 -1.10
CA VAL A 148 18.24 10.82 -0.37
C VAL A 148 17.36 9.69 0.14
N ILE A 149 16.11 9.98 0.52
CA ILE A 149 15.12 8.97 0.97
C ILE A 149 14.77 8.07 -0.22
N SER A 150 14.42 8.66 -1.37
CA SER A 150 14.12 7.90 -2.58
C SER A 150 15.32 7.07 -3.05
N GLU A 151 16.54 7.59 -2.98
CA GLU A 151 17.76 6.83 -3.30
C GLU A 151 17.98 5.64 -2.34
N GLN A 152 17.64 5.78 -1.06
CA GLN A 152 17.67 4.68 -0.11
C GLN A 152 16.63 3.62 -0.46
N LEU A 153 15.41 4.01 -0.85
CA LEU A 153 14.38 3.07 -1.29
C LEU A 153 14.78 2.33 -2.56
N VAL A 154 15.39 3.00 -3.55
CA VAL A 154 15.94 2.34 -4.74
C VAL A 154 16.91 1.22 -4.36
N ARG A 155 17.75 1.42 -3.34
CA ARG A 155 18.65 0.37 -2.83
C ARG A 155 17.88 -0.73 -2.09
N ASN A 156 17.00 -0.34 -1.16
CA ASN A 156 16.26 -1.28 -0.32
C ASN A 156 15.36 -2.22 -1.14
N TYR A 157 14.83 -1.75 -2.27
CA TYR A 157 13.98 -2.53 -3.16
C TYR A 157 14.74 -3.18 -4.32
N GLY A 158 16.08 -3.14 -4.34
CA GLY A 158 16.89 -3.80 -5.37
C GLY A 158 16.78 -3.17 -6.77
N MET A 159 16.39 -1.90 -6.85
CA MET A 159 16.11 -1.19 -8.10
C MET A 159 17.30 -0.45 -8.69
N GLN A 160 18.51 -0.59 -8.12
CA GLN A 160 19.71 0.12 -8.57
C GLN A 160 20.08 -0.16 -10.04
N GLY A 161 19.76 -1.36 -10.56
CA GLY A 161 19.99 -1.70 -11.96
C GLY A 161 19.00 -1.06 -12.94
N HIS A 162 17.85 -0.61 -12.44
CA HIS A 162 16.74 -0.08 -13.26
C HIS A 162 16.60 1.45 -13.10
N CYS A 163 16.79 1.98 -11.90
CA CYS A 163 16.71 3.41 -11.64
C CYS A 163 17.99 4.12 -12.11
N ARG A 164 17.90 4.96 -13.15
CA ARG A 164 19.04 5.74 -13.65
C ARG A 164 19.42 6.86 -12.70
N ARG A 165 18.42 7.58 -12.21
CA ARG A 165 18.63 8.71 -11.30
C ARG A 165 17.37 9.04 -10.52
N VAL A 166 17.58 9.58 -9.32
CA VAL A 166 16.56 10.32 -8.59
C VAL A 166 16.84 11.80 -8.79
N ARG A 167 15.83 12.54 -9.25
CA ARG A 167 15.83 13.97 -9.53
C ARG A 167 14.82 14.67 -8.64
N ALA A 168 15.08 15.92 -8.28
CA ALA A 168 14.20 16.73 -7.46
C ALA A 168 13.94 18.07 -8.13
N THR A 169 12.70 18.53 -8.06
CA THR A 169 12.25 19.78 -8.70
C THR A 169 12.42 21.02 -7.82
N ASP A 170 12.76 20.83 -6.54
CA ASP A 170 12.69 21.83 -5.45
C ASP A 170 11.35 22.59 -5.36
N VAL A 171 10.26 21.89 -5.67
CA VAL A 171 8.88 22.36 -5.50
C VAL A 171 8.34 21.81 -4.17
N PRO A 172 7.94 22.65 -3.20
CA PRO A 172 7.33 22.17 -1.95
C PRO A 172 6.07 21.35 -2.20
N VAL A 173 5.80 20.35 -1.35
CA VAL A 173 4.68 19.41 -1.57
C VAL A 173 3.33 20.13 -1.63
N LEU A 174 3.11 21.09 -0.74
CA LEU A 174 1.86 21.85 -0.68
C LEU A 174 1.69 22.84 -1.85
N GLU A 175 2.74 23.15 -2.61
CA GLU A 175 2.64 23.98 -3.82
C GLU A 175 2.02 23.23 -5.01
N LEU A 176 1.97 21.89 -4.96
CA LEU A 176 1.34 21.05 -5.99
C LEU A 176 -0.17 21.28 -6.07
N GLU A 177 -0.81 21.57 -4.92
CA GLU A 177 -2.26 21.75 -4.83
C GLU A 177 -2.72 23.18 -5.14
N LYS A 178 -1.79 24.14 -5.31
CA LYS A 178 -2.16 25.55 -5.50
C LYS A 178 -2.59 25.84 -6.94
N PRO A 179 -3.83 26.32 -7.17
CA PRO A 179 -4.27 26.73 -8.50
C PRO A 179 -3.36 27.81 -9.08
N GLY A 180 -2.91 27.63 -10.32
CA GLY A 180 -2.02 28.57 -11.01
C GLY A 180 -0.54 28.48 -10.64
N SER A 181 -0.14 27.51 -9.81
CA SER A 181 1.27 27.20 -9.52
C SER A 181 2.03 26.81 -10.79
N SER A 182 3.32 27.16 -10.85
CA SER A 182 4.24 26.73 -11.92
C SER A 182 4.71 25.28 -11.75
N ALA A 183 4.30 24.60 -10.67
CA ALA A 183 4.74 23.24 -10.32
C ALA A 183 4.66 22.25 -11.49
N ARG A 184 3.54 22.21 -12.20
CA ARG A 184 3.34 21.30 -13.34
C ARG A 184 4.34 21.52 -14.48
N ALA A 185 4.71 22.78 -14.75
CA ALA A 185 5.68 23.12 -15.78
C ALA A 185 7.11 22.75 -15.34
N ILE A 186 7.44 22.98 -14.06
CA ILE A 186 8.74 22.62 -13.49
C ILE A 186 8.92 21.10 -13.51
N ILE A 187 7.91 20.34 -13.07
CA ILE A 187 7.93 18.87 -13.08
C ILE A 187 8.07 18.34 -14.50
N LEU A 188 7.32 18.89 -15.46
CA LEU A 188 7.46 18.49 -16.86
C LEU A 188 8.90 18.71 -17.37
N GLY A 189 9.49 19.88 -17.10
CA GLY A 189 10.87 20.17 -17.49
C GLY A 189 11.87 19.18 -16.88
N GLU A 190 11.74 18.88 -15.60
CA GLU A 190 12.62 17.90 -14.93
C GLU A 190 12.46 16.48 -15.51
N CYS A 191 11.23 16.09 -15.87
CA CYS A 191 10.97 14.84 -16.58
C CYS A 191 11.63 14.82 -17.97
N GLU A 192 11.54 15.91 -18.74
CA GLU A 192 12.21 16.04 -20.06
C GLU A 192 13.73 15.90 -19.92
N GLU A 193 14.32 16.53 -18.90
CA GLU A 193 15.74 16.39 -18.59
C GLU A 193 16.11 14.97 -18.17
N ALA A 194 15.26 14.30 -17.39
CA ALA A 194 15.48 12.91 -16.99
C ALA A 194 15.54 11.97 -18.20
N LEU A 195 14.64 12.14 -19.16
CA LEU A 195 14.63 11.33 -20.39
C LEU A 195 15.84 11.63 -21.27
N ARG A 196 16.23 12.92 -21.39
CA ARG A 196 17.35 13.34 -22.24
C ARG A 196 18.71 12.96 -21.64
N ASP A 197 18.94 13.30 -20.37
CA ASP A 197 20.27 13.26 -19.75
C ASP A 197 20.54 11.94 -19.05
N ASP A 198 19.54 11.38 -18.36
CA ASP A 198 19.69 10.09 -17.67
C ASP A 198 19.46 8.91 -18.63
N ARG A 199 18.89 9.18 -19.81
CA ARG A 199 18.45 8.20 -20.81
C ARG A 199 17.48 7.16 -20.24
N SER A 200 16.56 7.65 -19.40
CA SER A 200 15.47 6.84 -18.86
C SER A 200 14.40 6.60 -19.92
N GLU A 201 13.72 5.46 -19.82
CA GLU A 201 12.67 5.05 -20.76
C GLU A 201 11.26 5.17 -20.13
N ALA A 202 11.20 5.50 -18.84
CA ALA A 202 9.99 5.78 -18.09
C ALA A 202 10.28 6.76 -16.93
N ILE A 203 9.23 7.38 -16.41
CA ILE A 203 9.29 8.27 -15.24
C ILE A 203 8.46 7.69 -14.10
N VAL A 204 9.02 7.66 -12.90
CA VAL A 204 8.30 7.37 -11.66
C VAL A 204 8.04 8.69 -10.93
N LEU A 205 6.77 8.98 -10.61
CA LEU A 205 6.41 10.16 -9.84
C LEU A 205 6.75 9.96 -8.36
N GLY A 206 7.63 10.81 -7.85
CA GLY A 206 8.21 10.74 -6.51
C GLY A 206 7.37 11.38 -5.41
N CYS A 207 6.07 11.63 -5.63
CA CYS A 207 5.17 12.22 -4.64
C CYS A 207 3.71 11.85 -4.93
N ALA A 208 2.96 11.50 -3.88
CA ALA A 208 1.54 11.17 -4.02
C ALA A 208 0.68 12.37 -4.46
N GLY A 209 1.13 13.59 -4.15
CA GLY A 209 0.51 14.85 -4.60
C GLY A 209 0.65 15.12 -6.10
N MET A 210 1.32 14.23 -6.86
CA MET A 210 1.45 14.31 -8.32
C MET A 210 0.56 13.31 -9.06
N ALA A 211 -0.33 12.59 -8.37
CA ALA A 211 -1.09 11.48 -8.98
C ALA A 211 -1.95 11.91 -10.19
N ASP A 212 -2.49 13.12 -10.17
CA ASP A 212 -3.26 13.72 -11.26
C ASP A 212 -2.40 14.21 -12.45
N LEU A 213 -1.08 14.31 -12.27
CA LEU A 213 -0.13 14.72 -13.30
C LEU A 213 0.29 13.57 -14.23
N ALA A 214 0.15 12.32 -13.81
CA ALA A 214 0.72 11.17 -14.52
C ALA A 214 0.26 11.11 -15.99
N LYS A 215 -1.06 11.15 -16.23
CA LYS A 215 -1.61 11.10 -17.59
C LYS A 215 -1.17 12.28 -18.45
N TYR A 216 -1.14 13.48 -17.87
CA TYR A 216 -0.67 14.67 -18.60
C TYR A 216 0.79 14.53 -19.02
N LEU A 217 1.64 14.10 -18.10
CA LEU A 217 3.07 13.94 -18.36
C LEU A 217 3.30 12.84 -19.39
N GLU A 218 2.59 11.72 -19.29
CA GLU A 218 2.65 10.62 -20.26
C GLU A 218 2.29 11.09 -21.68
N GLU A 219 1.18 11.83 -21.84
CA GLU A 219 0.76 12.39 -23.13
C GLU A 219 1.79 13.36 -23.74
N ARG A 220 2.50 14.12 -22.90
CA ARG A 220 3.49 15.11 -23.33
C ARG A 220 4.85 14.52 -23.63
N LEU A 221 5.28 13.54 -22.84
CA LEU A 221 6.61 12.95 -22.91
C LEU A 221 6.67 11.76 -23.89
N GLY A 222 5.53 11.10 -24.16
CA GLY A 222 5.46 9.96 -25.06
C GLY A 222 6.11 8.68 -24.50
N VAL A 223 6.32 8.63 -23.18
CA VAL A 223 6.87 7.48 -22.45
C VAL A 223 5.99 7.18 -21.22
N PRO A 224 6.04 5.96 -20.66
CA PRO A 224 5.28 5.63 -19.47
C PRO A 224 5.63 6.57 -18.29
N VAL A 225 4.60 7.13 -17.66
CA VAL A 225 4.72 7.89 -16.41
C VAL A 225 3.90 7.19 -15.33
N ILE A 226 4.58 6.71 -14.31
CA ILE A 226 4.02 5.82 -13.30
C ILE A 226 3.62 6.63 -12.06
N ASP A 227 2.31 6.64 -11.78
CA ASP A 227 1.74 7.00 -10.48
C ASP A 227 1.81 5.80 -9.52
N GLY A 228 2.46 6.00 -8.38
CA GLY A 228 2.58 4.99 -7.34
C GLY A 228 1.27 4.63 -6.65
N VAL A 229 0.31 5.55 -6.57
CA VAL A 229 -1.00 5.27 -5.96
C VAL A 229 -1.76 4.27 -6.81
N ALA A 230 -1.92 4.56 -8.11
CA ALA A 230 -2.54 3.65 -9.06
C ALA A 230 -1.85 2.28 -9.08
N ALA A 231 -0.52 2.24 -9.15
CA ALA A 231 0.26 1.00 -9.11
C ALA A 231 0.00 0.18 -7.84
N ALA A 232 0.00 0.83 -6.67
CA ALA A 232 -0.19 0.15 -5.38
C ALA A 232 -1.59 -0.46 -5.25
N ILE A 233 -2.63 0.21 -5.76
CA ILE A 233 -4.00 -0.33 -5.78
C ILE A 233 -4.06 -1.61 -6.63
N LYS A 234 -3.50 -1.59 -7.85
CA LYS A 234 -3.49 -2.78 -8.72
C LYS A 234 -2.69 -3.93 -8.13
N PHE A 235 -1.56 -3.65 -7.48
CA PHE A 235 -0.78 -4.69 -6.81
C PHE A 235 -1.51 -5.25 -5.59
N ALA A 236 -2.14 -4.41 -4.77
CA ALA A 236 -2.97 -4.88 -3.65
C ALA A 236 -4.10 -5.79 -4.14
N GLU A 237 -4.81 -5.43 -5.20
CA GLU A 237 -5.83 -6.28 -5.83
C GLU A 237 -5.25 -7.62 -6.31
N ALA A 238 -4.09 -7.60 -6.98
CA ALA A 238 -3.46 -8.80 -7.49
C ALA A 238 -3.04 -9.76 -6.36
N ILE A 239 -2.40 -9.22 -5.31
CA ILE A 239 -1.94 -10.01 -4.15
C ILE A 239 -3.14 -10.60 -3.39
N VAL A 240 -4.19 -9.80 -3.15
CA VAL A 240 -5.43 -10.28 -2.51
C VAL A 240 -6.13 -11.31 -3.39
N GLY A 241 -6.23 -11.09 -4.70
CA GLY A 241 -6.83 -12.02 -5.65
C GLY A 241 -6.10 -13.36 -5.73
N MET A 242 -4.77 -13.35 -5.58
CA MET A 242 -3.95 -14.56 -5.43
C MET A 242 -4.02 -15.19 -4.02
N ARG A 243 -4.75 -14.58 -3.09
CA ARG A 243 -4.88 -15.01 -1.69
C ARG A 243 -3.54 -15.02 -0.94
N LEU A 244 -2.62 -14.18 -1.38
CA LEU A 244 -1.35 -13.99 -0.73
C LEU A 244 -1.47 -13.00 0.43
N ARG A 245 -0.63 -13.19 1.43
CA ARG A 245 -0.61 -12.43 2.68
C ARG A 245 0.84 -12.15 3.08
N THR A 246 1.02 -11.14 3.93
CA THR A 246 2.33 -10.89 4.53
C THR A 246 2.75 -12.11 5.34
N SER A 247 3.93 -12.66 5.03
CA SER A 247 4.46 -13.82 5.78
C SER A 247 4.62 -13.46 7.25
N LYS A 248 4.17 -14.34 8.14
CA LYS A 248 4.35 -14.24 9.59
C LYS A 248 5.44 -15.16 10.13
N VAL A 249 6.32 -15.62 9.24
CA VAL A 249 7.50 -16.41 9.56
C VAL A 249 8.74 -15.54 9.35
N GLY A 250 9.62 -15.49 10.36
CA GLY A 250 10.86 -14.71 10.31
C GLY A 250 10.64 -13.23 10.58
N ASP A 251 11.24 -12.39 9.75
CA ASP A 251 11.42 -10.96 10.00
C ASP A 251 10.11 -10.16 10.14
N LEU A 252 9.05 -10.57 9.43
CA LEU A 252 7.74 -9.90 9.44
C LEU A 252 6.72 -10.56 10.38
N ALA A 253 7.18 -11.45 11.27
CA ALA A 253 6.37 -12.01 12.34
C ALA A 253 5.80 -10.89 13.24
N TYR A 254 4.72 -11.21 13.95
CA TYR A 254 4.11 -10.24 14.86
C TYR A 254 5.10 -9.78 15.94
N PRO A 255 5.02 -8.50 16.37
CA PRO A 255 5.92 -7.96 17.37
C PRO A 255 5.93 -8.77 18.68
N LEU A 256 7.13 -9.06 19.19
CA LEU A 256 7.29 -9.85 20.43
C LEU A 256 6.66 -9.14 21.64
N PRO A 257 5.86 -9.83 22.47
CA PRO A 257 5.26 -9.26 23.66
C PRO A 257 6.30 -8.70 24.63
N LYS A 258 6.25 -7.38 24.88
CA LYS A 258 7.09 -6.68 25.85
C LYS A 258 6.43 -5.37 26.31
N PRO A 259 6.75 -4.85 27.50
CA PRO A 259 6.18 -3.59 27.98
C PRO A 259 6.75 -2.40 27.20
N TYR A 260 5.88 -1.48 26.77
CA TYR A 260 6.27 -0.15 26.30
C TYR A 260 5.90 0.89 27.36
N LEU A 261 6.71 1.94 27.49
CA LEU A 261 6.56 2.98 28.52
C LEU A 261 6.28 4.36 27.90
N GLY A 262 5.81 5.29 28.73
CA GLY A 262 5.56 6.68 28.32
C GLY A 262 4.47 6.81 27.25
N LYS A 263 4.67 7.76 26.33
CA LYS A 263 3.73 8.07 25.24
C LYS A 263 3.42 6.86 24.34
N LEU A 264 4.31 5.87 24.29
CA LEU A 264 4.16 4.69 23.43
C LEU A 264 3.56 3.48 24.15
N SER A 265 3.18 3.61 25.43
CA SER A 265 2.60 2.49 26.20
C SER A 265 1.31 1.91 25.59
N GLY A 266 0.59 2.68 24.76
CA GLY A 266 -0.57 2.22 24.00
C GLY A 266 -0.23 1.22 22.88
N TYR A 267 0.98 1.32 22.31
CA TYR A 267 1.46 0.50 21.19
C TYR A 267 2.14 -0.81 21.63
N ALA A 268 2.11 -1.12 22.93
CA ALA A 268 2.68 -2.38 23.42
C ALA A 268 1.98 -3.57 22.75
N PRO A 269 2.70 -4.58 22.22
CA PRO A 269 2.09 -5.66 21.45
C PRO A 269 0.99 -6.43 22.20
N ALA A 270 1.09 -6.55 23.52
CA ALA A 270 0.07 -7.17 24.36
C ALA A 270 -1.31 -6.47 24.32
N LYS A 271 -1.34 -5.17 23.96
CA LYS A 271 -2.57 -4.39 23.77
C LYS A 271 -3.11 -4.48 22.34
N LEU A 272 -2.21 -4.62 21.37
CA LEU A 272 -2.55 -4.70 19.94
C LEU A 272 -3.02 -6.10 19.52
N PHE A 273 -2.44 -7.12 20.12
CA PHE A 273 -2.75 -8.53 19.91
C PHE A 273 -3.22 -9.14 21.23
N PRO A 274 -4.42 -8.78 21.73
CA PRO A 274 -4.96 -9.40 22.93
C PRO A 274 -4.99 -10.91 22.72
N ALA A 275 -4.54 -11.66 23.73
CA ALA A 275 -4.30 -13.10 23.68
C ALA A 275 -5.61 -13.91 23.53
N ASN A 276 -6.32 -13.72 22.43
CA ASN A 276 -7.58 -14.38 22.12
C ASN A 276 -7.37 -15.30 20.91
N GLU A 277 -6.93 -16.52 21.23
CA GLU A 277 -7.26 -17.84 20.64
C GLU A 277 -7.21 -18.13 19.13
N ARG A 278 -7.09 -17.18 18.19
CA ARG A 278 -7.00 -17.50 16.75
C ARG A 278 -5.58 -17.61 16.21
N GLU A 279 -4.59 -16.98 16.84
CA GLU A 279 -3.18 -17.02 16.41
C GLU A 279 -2.27 -17.86 17.31
N ARG A 280 -2.76 -18.23 18.51
CA ARG A 280 -2.02 -19.10 19.45
C ARG A 280 -1.67 -20.45 18.82
N THR A 281 -2.49 -20.94 17.89
CA THR A 281 -2.27 -22.19 17.13
C THR A 281 -1.14 -22.05 16.09
N ALA A 282 -0.99 -20.88 15.45
CA ALA A 282 0.09 -20.62 14.49
C ALA A 282 1.44 -20.41 15.20
N TYR A 283 1.43 -19.69 16.33
CA TYR A 283 2.63 -19.43 17.13
C TYR A 283 3.21 -20.68 17.80
N LEU A 284 2.37 -21.65 18.19
CA LEU A 284 2.83 -22.90 18.82
C LEU A 284 3.16 -24.03 17.83
N ALA A 285 2.64 -24.01 16.61
CA ALA A 285 2.90 -25.04 15.60
C ALA A 285 4.33 -24.97 15.03
N ILE A 286 4.92 -23.77 14.94
CA ILE A 286 6.27 -23.55 14.37
C ILE A 286 7.39 -24.00 15.32
N ARG A 287 7.10 -24.19 16.61
CA ARG A 287 8.11 -24.58 17.63
C ARG A 287 8.24 -26.09 17.85
N ARG A 288 7.57 -26.94 17.06
CA ARG A 288 7.59 -28.41 17.20
C ARG A 288 8.07 -29.18 15.96
N SER A 289 8.60 -28.49 14.97
CA SER A 289 9.27 -29.05 13.78
C SER A 289 10.72 -28.62 13.76
#